data_AF-A0AAX1L8J8-F1
#
_entry.id   AF-A0AAX1L8J8-F1
#
_cell.length_a   1.000
_cell.length_b   1.000
_cell.length_c   1.000
_cell.angle_alpha   90.00
_cell.angle_beta   90.00
_cell.angle_gamma   90.00
#
_symmetry.space_group_name_H-M   'P 1'
#
loop_
_entity.id
_entity.type
_entity.pdbx_description
1 polymer ?
#
loop_
_entity_poly.entity_id
_entity_poly.type
_entity_poly.pdbx_seq_one_letter_code
_entity_poly.pdbx_strand_id
1 'polypeptide(L)'
;MRFTPYALAIGAFTVAILLGVAPWIAAAGLLAILLAIRPVPFVRALPWTMALFALALFILMDGISMDVLAPLIELPPFTQQVAFAAAGAGLANLTNNLPAYLALETMAPTVPLLIGVNAGPLITPWASLANLLWMTLAAAKGVRIPLRLFIASGLVLVPLVIVAGCLGLQVLG
;
A
#
# COMPACT_ATOMS: atom_id res chain seq x y z
N MET A 1 -20.15 -12.50 -13.73
CA MET A 1 -19.14 -11.50 -14.16
C MET A 1 -17.95 -12.26 -14.74
N ARG A 2 -17.45 -11.92 -15.94
CA ARG A 2 -16.23 -12.53 -16.49
C ARG A 2 -15.02 -11.71 -16.00
N PHE A 3 -14.21 -12.29 -15.12
CA PHE A 3 -13.01 -11.64 -14.56
C PHE A 3 -11.79 -11.66 -15.49
N THR A 4 -11.87 -12.42 -16.58
CA THR A 4 -10.80 -12.64 -17.57
C THR A 4 -10.07 -11.37 -18.04
N PRO A 5 -10.73 -10.26 -18.43
CA PRO A 5 -10.02 -9.07 -18.88
C PRO A 5 -9.19 -8.40 -17.76
N TYR A 6 -9.68 -8.43 -16.52
CA TYR A 6 -8.94 -7.90 -15.37
C TYR A 6 -7.74 -8.78 -15.02
N ALA A 7 -7.90 -10.10 -15.06
CA ALA A 7 -6.80 -11.04 -14.85
C ALA A 7 -5.69 -10.89 -15.90
N LEU A 8 -6.06 -10.72 -17.17
CA LEU A 8 -5.11 -10.48 -18.27
C LEU A 8 -4.40 -9.13 -18.09
N ALA A 9 -5.13 -8.08 -17.72
CA ALA A 9 -4.56 -6.76 -17.46
C ALA A 9 -3.53 -6.79 -16.32
N ILE A 10 -3.87 -7.44 -15.21
CA ILE A 10 -2.95 -7.63 -14.07
C ILE A 10 -1.75 -8.47 -14.50
N GLY A 11 -1.97 -9.60 -15.18
CA GLY A 11 -0.90 -10.48 -15.64
C GLY A 11 0.07 -9.78 -16.59
N ALA A 12 -0.44 -9.03 -17.57
CA ALA A 12 0.37 -8.25 -18.50
C ALA A 12 1.18 -7.16 -17.78
N PHE A 13 0.56 -6.46 -16.82
CA PHE A 13 1.24 -5.48 -15.98
C PHE A 13 2.38 -6.11 -15.16
N THR A 14 2.10 -7.25 -14.51
CA THR A 14 3.11 -7.99 -13.74
C THR A 14 4.28 -8.44 -14.63
N VAL A 15 4.00 -9.03 -15.79
CA VAL A 15 5.03 -9.44 -16.75
C VAL A 15 5.87 -8.25 -17.21
N ALA A 16 5.24 -7.11 -17.52
CA ALA A 16 5.96 -5.91 -17.93
C ALA A 16 6.95 -5.44 -16.84
N ILE A 17 6.53 -5.41 -15.57
CA ILE A 17 7.42 -5.06 -14.45
C ILE A 17 8.56 -6.06 -14.32
N LEU A 18 8.29 -7.36 -14.42
CA LEU A 18 9.31 -8.40 -14.34
C LEU A 18 10.34 -8.30 -15.49
N LEU A 19 9.94 -7.75 -16.64
CA LEU A 19 10.83 -7.45 -17.76
C LEU A 19 11.55 -6.10 -17.63
N GLY A 20 11.43 -5.41 -16.49
CA GLY A 20 12.11 -4.14 -16.21
C GLY A 20 11.40 -2.90 -16.77
N VAL A 21 10.16 -3.04 -17.26
CA VAL A 21 9.37 -1.87 -17.69
C VAL A 21 8.99 -1.08 -16.44
N ALA A 22 9.27 0.23 -16.46
CA ALA A 22 8.89 1.10 -15.37
C ALA A 22 7.37 1.04 -15.10
N PRO A 23 6.92 0.96 -13.83
CA PRO A 23 5.51 0.74 -13.50
C PRO A 23 4.55 1.76 -14.14
N TRP A 24 4.94 3.03 -14.24
CA TRP A 24 4.10 4.06 -14.88
C TRP A 24 3.98 3.88 -16.39
N ILE A 25 5.00 3.36 -17.06
CA ILE A 25 4.96 3.03 -18.50
C ILE A 25 4.04 1.85 -18.72
N ALA A 26 4.19 0.79 -17.94
CA ALA A 26 3.33 -0.39 -18.01
C ALA A 26 1.86 -0.02 -17.76
N ALA A 27 1.58 0.81 -16.76
CA ALA A 27 0.24 1.30 -16.45
C ALA A 27 -0.34 2.17 -17.58
N ALA A 28 0.43 3.12 -18.10
CA ALA A 28 0.01 4.01 -19.18
C ALA A 28 -0.28 3.24 -20.48
N GLY A 29 0.59 2.30 -20.85
CA GLY A 29 0.40 1.45 -22.04
C GLY A 29 -0.85 0.58 -21.92
N LEU A 30 -1.04 -0.08 -20.77
CA LEU A 30 -2.23 -0.88 -20.53
C LEU A 30 -3.51 -0.03 -20.56
N LEU A 31 -3.46 1.17 -19.97
CA LEU A 31 -4.56 2.12 -20.04
C LEU A 31 -4.87 2.51 -21.48
N ALA A 32 -3.86 2.87 -22.29
CA ALA A 32 -4.04 3.22 -23.70
C ALA A 32 -4.71 2.09 -24.49
N ILE A 33 -4.27 0.85 -24.28
CA ILE A 33 -4.88 -0.35 -24.90
C ILE A 33 -6.34 -0.48 -24.47
N LEU A 34 -6.64 -0.34 -23.18
CA LEU A 34 -8.01 -0.44 -22.66
C LEU A 34 -8.92 0.64 -23.25
N LEU A 35 -8.44 1.88 -23.39
CA LEU A 35 -9.20 2.98 -23.98
C LEU A 35 -9.42 2.80 -25.49
N ALA A 36 -8.47 2.20 -26.20
CA ALA A 36 -8.62 1.86 -27.61
C ALA A 36 -9.72 0.80 -27.83
N ILE A 37 -9.82 -0.19 -26.93
CA ILE A 37 -10.81 -1.26 -27.01
C ILE A 37 -12.19 -0.80 -26.50
N ARG A 38 -12.21 -0.01 -25.43
CA ARG A 38 -13.41 0.47 -24.74
C ARG A 38 -13.30 1.96 -24.51
N PRO A 39 -13.68 2.79 -25.51
CA PRO A 39 -13.70 4.23 -25.35
C PRO A 39 -14.73 4.59 -24.29
N VAL A 40 -14.24 4.90 -23.09
CA VAL A 40 -15.02 5.44 -21.98
C VAL A 40 -14.55 6.86 -21.73
N PRO A 41 -15.40 7.74 -21.18
CA PRO A 41 -14.94 9.04 -20.69
C PRO A 41 -14.07 8.80 -19.44
N PHE A 42 -12.84 8.31 -19.66
CA PHE A 42 -11.91 7.84 -18.63
C PHE A 42 -11.64 8.91 -17.57
N VAL A 43 -11.53 10.15 -18.02
CA VAL A 43 -11.42 11.32 -17.14
C VAL A 43 -12.56 11.32 -16.12
N ARG A 44 -13.81 11.00 -16.49
CA ARG A 44 -14.92 10.94 -15.52
C ARG A 44 -14.93 9.67 -14.66
N ALA A 45 -14.28 8.60 -15.12
CA ALA A 45 -14.22 7.33 -14.42
C ALA A 45 -13.08 7.26 -13.38
N LEU A 46 -12.10 8.16 -13.47
CA LEU A 46 -10.97 8.19 -12.55
C LEU A 46 -11.41 8.70 -11.16
N PRO A 47 -10.97 8.06 -10.06
CA PRO A 47 -11.28 8.52 -8.71
C PRO A 47 -10.40 9.73 -8.36
N TRP A 48 -10.68 10.89 -8.96
CA TRP A 48 -9.87 12.12 -8.80
C TRP A 48 -9.66 12.51 -7.35
N THR A 49 -10.68 12.38 -6.51
CA THR A 49 -10.55 12.66 -5.08
C THR A 49 -9.46 11.83 -4.42
N MET A 50 -9.37 10.54 -4.76
CA MET A 50 -8.34 9.64 -4.23
C MET A 50 -6.95 9.95 -4.81
N ALA A 51 -6.88 10.27 -6.11
CA ALA A 51 -5.64 10.63 -6.77
C ALA A 51 -5.05 11.94 -6.21
N LEU A 52 -5.89 12.97 -6.04
CA LEU A 52 -5.50 14.26 -5.45
C LEU A 52 -5.15 14.12 -3.97
N PHE A 53 -5.89 13.28 -3.23
CA PHE A 53 -5.56 12.96 -1.84
C PHE A 53 -4.17 12.32 -1.73
N ALA A 54 -3.88 11.31 -2.57
CA ALA A 54 -2.57 10.67 -2.59
C ALA A 54 -1.45 11.66 -2.96
N LEU A 55 -1.66 12.47 -4.00
CA LEU A 55 -0.71 13.50 -4.40
C LEU A 55 -0.40 14.49 -3.27
N ALA A 56 -1.43 14.96 -2.56
CA ALA A 56 -1.26 15.85 -1.42
C ALA A 56 -0.45 15.20 -0.29
N LEU A 57 -0.65 13.90 -0.03
CA LEU A 57 0.12 13.16 0.97
C LEU A 57 1.60 13.00 0.56
N PHE A 58 1.90 12.76 -0.72
CA PHE A 58 3.29 12.72 -1.19
C PHE A 58 3.97 14.07 -1.00
N ILE A 59 3.32 15.16 -1.40
CA ILE A 59 3.86 16.52 -1.21
C ILE A 59 4.06 16.82 0.29
N LEU A 60 3.11 16.41 1.13
CA LEU A 60 3.24 16.60 2.57
C LEU A 60 4.43 15.81 3.15
N MET A 61 4.62 14.56 2.74
CA MET A 61 5.72 13.72 3.23
C MET A 61 7.09 14.19 2.74
N ASP A 62 7.19 14.77 1.55
CA ASP A 62 8.45 15.30 1.00
C ASP A 62 9.08 16.37 1.92
N GLY A 63 8.26 17.12 2.65
CA GLY A 63 8.72 18.15 3.60
C GLY A 63 8.95 17.66 5.03
N ILE A 64 8.73 16.38 5.34
CA ILE A 64 8.81 15.86 6.72
C ILE A 64 10.03 14.95 6.86
N SER A 65 10.94 15.33 7.77
CA SER A 65 12.05 14.47 8.16
C SER A 65 11.60 13.33 9.08
N MET A 66 12.21 12.17 8.91
CA MET A 66 12.03 10.98 9.76
C MET A 66 13.16 10.79 10.78
N ASP A 67 13.99 11.81 11.03
CA ASP A 67 15.13 11.74 11.96
C ASP A 67 14.77 11.30 13.38
N VAL A 68 13.52 11.53 13.81
CA VAL A 68 13.02 11.05 15.11
C VAL A 68 13.08 9.52 15.24
N LEU A 69 13.11 8.80 14.12
CA LEU A 69 13.22 7.34 14.04
C LEU A 69 14.66 6.86 13.87
N ALA A 70 15.65 7.75 13.78
CA ALA A 70 17.06 7.37 13.69
C ALA A 70 17.53 6.44 14.83
N PRO A 71 17.06 6.56 16.09
CA PRO A 71 17.43 5.62 17.15
C PRO A 71 17.03 4.16 16.89
N LEU A 72 16.09 3.90 15.97
CA LEU A 72 15.72 2.53 15.58
C LEU A 72 16.87 1.81 14.86
N ILE A 73 17.79 2.55 14.25
CA ILE A 73 18.95 2.01 13.53
C ILE A 73 19.90 1.28 14.50
N GLU A 74 19.99 1.77 15.74
CA GLU A 74 20.89 1.22 16.77
C GLU A 74 20.31 -0.02 17.49
N LEU A 75 19.09 -0.43 17.16
CA LEU A 75 18.46 -1.59 17.79
C LEU A 75 19.11 -2.91 17.32
N PRO A 76 19.09 -3.97 18.15
CA PRO A 76 19.50 -5.30 17.73
C PRO A 76 18.75 -5.76 16.46
N PRO A 77 19.36 -6.56 15.56
CA PRO A 77 18.83 -6.79 14.22
C PRO A 77 17.35 -7.19 14.16
N PHE A 78 16.93 -8.18 14.95
CA PHE A 78 15.52 -8.60 14.98
C PHE A 78 14.59 -7.49 15.52
N THR A 79 15.00 -6.83 16.61
CA THR A 79 14.24 -5.72 17.20
C THR A 79 14.12 -4.55 16.25
N GLN A 80 15.18 -4.23 15.51
CA GLN A 80 15.20 -3.21 14.45
C GLN A 80 14.19 -3.56 13.35
N GLN A 81 14.17 -4.80 12.87
CA GLN A 81 13.21 -5.26 11.85
C GLN A 81 11.76 -5.04 12.32
N VAL A 82 11.43 -5.51 13.53
CA VAL A 82 10.09 -5.35 14.11
C VAL A 82 9.75 -3.87 14.33
N ALA A 83 10.71 -3.07 14.79
CA ALA A 83 10.51 -1.64 15.04
C ALA A 83 10.22 -0.86 13.75
N PHE A 84 10.98 -1.10 12.68
CA PHE A 84 10.73 -0.45 11.39
C PHE A 84 9.44 -0.96 10.71
N ALA A 85 9.09 -2.24 10.87
CA ALA A 85 7.80 -2.75 10.42
C ALA A 85 6.63 -2.08 11.18
N ALA A 86 6.76 -1.92 12.50
CA ALA A 86 5.77 -1.21 13.31
C ALA A 86 5.69 0.28 12.95
N ALA A 87 6.82 0.94 12.74
CA ALA A 87 6.89 2.34 12.30
C ALA A 87 6.22 2.54 10.93
N GLY A 88 6.51 1.68 9.96
CA GLY A 88 5.87 1.69 8.65
C GLY A 88 4.36 1.45 8.73
N ALA A 89 3.91 0.52 9.58
CA ALA A 89 2.48 0.28 9.80
C ALA A 89 1.77 1.49 10.45
N GLY A 90 2.40 2.10 11.45
CA GLY A 90 1.89 3.31 12.10
C GLY A 90 1.82 4.49 11.13
N LEU A 91 2.92 4.76 10.42
CA LEU A 91 2.99 5.84 9.44
C LEU A 91 1.98 5.63 8.30
N ALA A 92 1.80 4.40 7.81
CA ALA A 92 0.79 4.10 6.81
C ALA A 92 -0.64 4.45 7.28
N ASN A 93 -0.96 4.27 8.57
CA ASN A 93 -2.25 4.67 9.15
C ASN A 93 -2.42 6.18 9.34
N LEU A 94 -1.32 6.93 9.30
CA LEU A 94 -1.32 8.40 9.33
C LEU A 94 -1.34 9.00 7.93
N THR A 95 -0.62 8.40 6.98
CA THR A 95 -0.24 9.07 5.71
C THR A 95 -0.48 8.25 4.45
N ASN A 96 -0.99 7.02 4.54
CA ASN A 96 -1.12 6.03 3.47
C ASN A 96 0.18 5.22 3.21
N ASN A 97 0.03 3.99 2.71
CA ASN A 97 1.10 3.01 2.66
C ASN A 97 2.28 3.40 1.76
N LEU A 98 2.03 3.95 0.57
CA LEU A 98 3.10 4.31 -0.36
C LEU A 98 3.88 5.57 0.09
N PRO A 99 3.23 6.67 0.52
CA PRO A 99 3.94 7.78 1.16
C PRO A 99 4.76 7.36 2.39
N ALA A 100 4.19 6.49 3.24
CA ALA A 100 4.90 5.97 4.42
C ALA A 100 6.14 5.13 4.05
N TYR A 101 6.06 4.34 2.98
CA TYR A 101 7.20 3.58 2.47
C TYR A 101 8.33 4.52 2.01
N LEU A 102 8.02 5.47 1.12
CA LEU A 102 9.03 6.39 0.59
C LEU A 102 9.67 7.26 1.68
N ALA A 103 8.91 7.63 2.71
CA ALA A 103 9.45 8.40 3.83
C ALA A 103 10.51 7.64 4.65
N LEU A 104 10.45 6.29 4.67
CA LEU A 104 11.32 5.45 5.50
C LEU A 104 12.30 4.60 4.70
N GLU A 105 12.17 4.51 3.37
CA GLU A 105 12.88 3.54 2.54
C GLU A 105 14.41 3.67 2.59
N THR A 106 14.91 4.87 2.86
CA THR A 106 16.35 5.16 2.88
C THR A 106 17.03 4.81 4.20
N MET A 107 16.27 4.66 5.29
CA MET A 107 16.80 4.36 6.63
C MET A 107 16.41 2.98 7.16
N ALA A 108 15.31 2.40 6.66
CA ALA A 108 14.77 1.14 7.14
C ALA A 108 15.20 -0.06 6.28
N PRO A 109 15.37 -1.26 6.87
CA PRO A 109 15.49 -2.48 6.08
C PRO A 109 14.26 -2.68 5.18
N THR A 110 14.48 -2.88 3.88
CA THR A 110 13.42 -2.88 2.85
C THR A 110 12.30 -3.89 3.13
N VAL A 111 12.64 -5.16 3.42
CA VAL A 111 11.62 -6.22 3.57
C VAL A 111 10.76 -6.03 4.84
N PRO A 112 11.33 -5.78 6.05
CA PRO A 112 10.54 -5.41 7.21
C PRO A 112 9.65 -4.18 7.01
N LEU A 113 10.18 -3.14 6.35
CA LEU A 113 9.39 -1.96 6.04
C LEU A 113 8.19 -2.33 5.15
N LEU A 114 8.41 -3.11 4.10
CA LEU A 114 7.35 -3.60 3.21
C LEU A 114 6.29 -4.43 3.94
N ILE A 115 6.69 -5.26 4.92
CA ILE A 115 5.74 -5.96 5.80
C ILE A 115 4.87 -4.94 6.54
N GLY A 116 5.51 -3.96 7.18
CA GLY A 116 4.86 -2.91 7.95
C GLY A 116 3.85 -2.09 7.15
N VAL A 117 4.30 -1.47 6.06
CA VAL A 117 3.47 -0.56 5.26
C VAL A 117 2.32 -1.27 4.54
N ASN A 118 2.40 -2.60 4.32
CA ASN A 118 1.32 -3.38 3.72
C ASN A 118 0.41 -4.08 4.74
N ALA A 119 0.92 -4.41 5.93
CA ALA A 119 0.10 -4.92 7.03
C ALA A 119 -0.69 -3.79 7.72
N GLY A 120 -0.07 -2.62 7.94
CA GLY A 120 -0.68 -1.46 8.58
C GLY A 120 -2.07 -1.10 8.06
N PRO A 121 -2.33 -1.12 6.74
CA PRO A 121 -3.65 -0.89 6.17
C PRO A 121 -4.79 -1.78 6.63
N LEU A 122 -4.50 -2.89 7.31
CA LEU A 122 -5.53 -3.72 7.92
C LEU A 122 -6.14 -3.09 9.18
N ILE A 123 -5.52 -2.04 9.77
CA ILE A 123 -6.06 -1.31 10.92
C ILE A 123 -7.10 -0.28 10.47
N THR A 124 -6.78 0.57 9.50
CA THR A 124 -7.72 1.61 9.06
C THR A 124 -7.94 1.62 7.54
N PRO A 125 -9.17 1.93 7.12
CA PRO A 125 -9.54 2.15 5.73
C PRO A 125 -8.63 3.03 4.88
N TRP A 126 -8.24 4.18 5.43
CA TRP A 126 -7.55 5.25 4.68
C TRP A 126 -6.05 5.02 4.57
N ALA A 127 -5.52 4.04 5.30
CA ALA A 127 -4.12 3.67 5.25
C ALA A 127 -3.68 3.09 3.90
N SER A 128 -4.61 2.72 3.02
CA SER A 128 -4.29 2.45 1.62
C SER A 128 -5.43 2.89 0.69
N LEU A 129 -5.07 3.35 -0.51
CA LEU A 129 -6.06 3.67 -1.54
C LEU A 129 -6.85 2.43 -1.96
N ALA A 130 -6.21 1.26 -1.99
CA ALA A 130 -6.85 0.00 -2.36
C ALA A 130 -8.03 -0.33 -1.43
N ASN A 131 -7.87 -0.11 -0.12
CA ASN A 131 -8.95 -0.29 0.85
C ASN A 131 -10.08 0.71 0.59
N LEU A 132 -9.78 2.01 0.45
CA LEU A 132 -10.79 3.04 0.16
C LEU A 132 -11.59 2.73 -1.10
N LEU A 133 -10.94 2.29 -2.18
CA LEU A 133 -11.59 1.83 -3.41
C LEU A 133 -12.53 0.65 -3.13
N TRP A 134 -12.06 -0.34 -2.37
CA TRP A 134 -12.86 -1.52 -2.00
C TRP A 134 -14.09 -1.17 -1.16
N MET A 135 -13.96 -0.30 -0.16
CA MET A 135 -15.10 0.12 0.65
C MET A 135 -16.09 0.96 -0.14
N THR A 136 -15.60 1.80 -1.05
CA THR A 136 -16.46 2.57 -1.95
C THR A 136 -17.26 1.63 -2.85
N LEU A 137 -16.59 0.61 -3.40
CA LEU A 137 -17.24 -0.43 -4.21
C LEU A 137 -18.23 -1.29 -3.41
N ALA A 138 -17.88 -1.68 -2.19
CA ALA A 138 -18.74 -2.46 -1.31
C ALA A 138 -20.01 -1.66 -0.95
N ALA A 139 -19.84 -0.39 -0.55
CA ALA A 139 -20.95 0.50 -0.23
C ALA A 139 -21.88 0.71 -1.43
N ALA A 140 -21.33 0.89 -2.64
CA ALA A 140 -22.11 1.01 -3.87
C ALA A 140 -22.94 -0.26 -4.18
N LYS A 141 -22.52 -1.43 -3.66
CA LYS A 141 -23.24 -2.71 -3.75
C LYS A 141 -24.14 -2.98 -2.54
N GLY A 142 -24.35 -2.00 -1.66
CA GLY A 142 -25.17 -2.14 -0.45
C GLY A 142 -24.49 -2.89 0.70
N VAL A 143 -23.22 -3.25 0.56
CA VAL A 143 -22.45 -3.92 1.62
C VAL A 143 -21.79 -2.87 2.50
N ARG A 144 -22.18 -2.81 3.78
CA ARG A 144 -21.59 -1.89 4.77
C ARG A 144 -20.68 -2.67 5.71
N ILE A 145 -19.40 -2.31 5.72
CA ILE A 145 -18.41 -2.88 6.63
C ILE A 145 -18.34 -1.98 7.87
N PRO A 146 -18.64 -2.49 9.08
CA PRO A 146 -18.59 -1.67 10.29
C PRO A 146 -17.14 -1.32 10.63
N LEU A 147 -16.83 -0.01 10.67
CA LEU A 147 -15.48 0.52 10.90
C LEU A 147 -14.87 -0.02 12.20
N ARG A 148 -15.68 -0.14 13.26
CA ARG A 148 -15.24 -0.67 14.55
C ARG A 148 -14.71 -2.10 14.45
N LEU A 149 -15.37 -2.95 13.66
CA LEU A 149 -14.93 -4.33 13.46
C LEU A 149 -13.65 -4.39 12.63
N PHE A 150 -13.55 -3.55 11.59
CA PHE A 150 -12.35 -3.44 10.77
C PHE A 150 -11.14 -3.05 11.64
N ILE A 151 -11.26 -1.97 12.41
CA ILE A 151 -10.21 -1.49 13.30
C ILE A 151 -9.88 -2.53 14.37
N ALA A 152 -10.87 -3.10 15.05
CA ALA A 152 -10.64 -4.10 16.09
C ALA A 152 -9.92 -5.34 15.54
N SER A 153 -10.30 -5.81 14.35
CA SER A 153 -9.64 -6.96 13.70
C SER A 153 -8.21 -6.61 13.32
N GLY A 154 -7.98 -5.43 12.75
CA GLY A 154 -6.66 -4.95 12.38
C GLY A 154 -5.71 -4.76 13.56
N LEU A 155 -6.19 -4.20 14.68
CA LEU A 155 -5.40 -4.02 15.89
C LEU A 155 -4.88 -5.35 16.46
N VAL A 156 -5.59 -6.46 16.22
CA VAL A 156 -5.14 -7.80 16.60
C VAL A 156 -4.26 -8.41 15.50
N LEU A 157 -4.69 -8.32 14.24
CA LEU A 157 -4.04 -8.99 13.12
C LEU A 157 -2.68 -8.39 12.76
N VAL A 158 -2.54 -7.06 12.78
CA VAL A 158 -1.31 -6.38 12.34
C VAL A 158 -0.09 -6.72 13.21
N PRO A 159 -0.16 -6.69 14.55
CA PRO A 159 0.94 -7.15 15.38
C PRO A 159 1.35 -8.60 15.09
N LEU A 160 0.37 -9.49 14.88
CA LEU A 160 0.63 -10.90 14.55
C LEU A 160 1.33 -11.06 13.20
N VAL A 161 0.87 -10.33 12.18
CA VAL A 161 1.47 -10.35 10.83
C VAL A 161 2.88 -9.80 10.85
N ILE A 162 3.13 -8.70 11.58
CA ILE A 162 4.48 -8.12 11.71
C ILE A 162 5.43 -9.10 12.37
N VAL A 163 5.06 -9.64 13.54
CA VAL A 163 5.91 -10.58 14.27
C VAL A 163 6.15 -11.85 13.45
N ALA A 164 5.11 -12.45 12.89
CA ALA A 164 5.24 -13.65 12.07
C ALA A 164 6.07 -13.40 10.80
N GLY A 165 5.89 -12.26 10.15
CA GLY A 165 6.66 -11.86 8.97
C GLY A 165 8.14 -11.68 9.28
N CYS A 166 8.46 -10.92 10.32
CA CYS A 166 9.84 -10.73 10.77
C CYS A 166 10.50 -12.03 11.25
N LEU A 167 9.76 -12.91 11.95
CA LEU A 167 10.25 -14.25 12.29
C LEU A 167 10.52 -15.09 11.04
N GLY A 168 9.66 -15.01 10.02
CA GLY A 168 9.90 -15.66 8.74
C GLY A 168 11.21 -15.22 8.07
N LEU A 169 11.58 -13.95 8.20
CA LEU A 169 12.87 -13.45 7.70
C LEU A 169 14.08 -14.06 8.41
N GLN A 170 13.94 -14.46 9.68
CA GLN A 170 15.01 -15.12 10.44
C GLN A 170 15.23 -16.58 10.00
N VAL A 171 14.21 -17.20 9.40
CA VAL A 171 14.27 -18.60 8.95
C VAL A 171 14.73 -18.70 7.49
N LEU A 172 14.45 -17.68 6.69
CA LEU A 172 14.72 -17.63 5.24
C LEU A 172 16.03 -16.90 4.88
N GLY A 173 16.62 -16.16 5.82
CA GLY A 173 17.90 -15.45 5.66
C GLY A 173 19.05 -16.19 6.31
#